data_AF-A0A534XW78-F1
#
_entry.id   AF-A0A534XW78-F1
#
_cell.length_a   1.000
_cell.length_b   1.000
_cell.length_c   1.000
_cell.angle_alpha   90.00
_cell.angle_beta   90.00
_cell.angle_gamma   90.00
#
_symmetry.space_group_name_H-M   'P 1'
#
loop_
_entity.id
_entity.type
_entity.pdbx_description
1 polymer ?
#
loop_
_entity_poly.entity_id
_entity_poly.type
_entity_poly.pdbx_seq_one_letter_code
_entity_poly.pdbx_strand_id
1 'polypeptide(L)'
;MAPTLESVESSIAVTETWIRWLALFAAIFTFSAAGSGVRLWLLQRSARPLREDAKHAAEERIAALRERIASAEARAAEANRAAAEANEKAEQERLARVKLEARLAPRAMSLAQHEVALHAALLPFAGTQFWVITQTAEDRDPGTEQMQFAALLSEVLVRAGWIKERYSEWTVSKTALPLFRRVSGRGVEVGYQNGDVGTLRAAAALASGLSAANVDSVATTPFTDILAGLVIDVGLR
;
A
#
# COMPACT_ATOMS: atom_id res chain seq x y z
N MET A 1 105.62 -46.07 0.01
CA MET A 1 105.32 -47.51 -0.02
C MET A 1 104.50 -47.78 -1.26
N ALA A 2 105.09 -48.42 -2.27
CA ALA A 2 104.38 -48.76 -3.50
C ALA A 2 103.43 -49.93 -3.20
N PRO A 3 102.15 -49.86 -3.63
CA PRO A 3 101.23 -50.98 -3.48
C PRO A 3 101.78 -52.19 -4.25
N THR A 4 101.79 -53.35 -3.61
CA THR A 4 102.20 -54.61 -4.25
C THR A 4 101.18 -54.99 -5.33
N LEU A 5 101.64 -55.62 -6.41
CA LEU A 5 100.79 -56.09 -7.53
C LEU A 5 99.55 -56.85 -7.04
N GLU A 6 99.72 -57.68 -6.01
CA GLU A 6 98.67 -58.45 -5.35
C GLU A 6 97.58 -57.59 -4.67
N SER A 7 97.96 -56.42 -4.13
CA SER A 7 97.01 -55.45 -3.54
C SER A 7 96.17 -54.76 -4.63
N VAL A 8 96.76 -54.48 -5.79
CA VAL A 8 96.04 -53.90 -6.94
C VAL A 8 95.08 -54.92 -7.56
N GLU A 9 95.51 -56.17 -7.73
CA GLU A 9 94.67 -57.25 -8.27
C GLU A 9 93.48 -57.58 -7.36
N SER A 10 93.66 -57.64 -6.03
CA SER A 10 92.55 -57.85 -5.11
C SER A 10 91.54 -56.69 -5.13
N SER A 11 92.03 -55.45 -5.25
CA SER A 11 91.18 -54.26 -5.35
C SER A 11 90.36 -54.28 -6.63
N ILE A 12 90.95 -54.67 -7.77
CA ILE A 12 90.23 -54.82 -9.04
C ILE A 12 89.16 -55.90 -8.94
N ALA A 13 89.46 -57.07 -8.36
CA ALA A 13 88.50 -58.16 -8.20
C ALA A 13 87.32 -57.79 -7.29
N VAL A 14 87.58 -57.04 -6.21
CA VAL A 14 86.53 -56.49 -5.34
C VAL A 14 85.67 -55.48 -6.10
N THR A 15 86.29 -54.59 -6.88
CA THR A 15 85.58 -53.58 -7.68
C THR A 15 84.70 -54.24 -8.75
N GLU A 16 85.20 -55.27 -9.43
CA GLU A 16 84.44 -56.04 -10.42
C GLU A 16 83.23 -56.75 -9.78
N THR A 17 83.41 -57.33 -8.59
CA THR A 17 82.33 -57.96 -7.83
C THR A 17 81.25 -56.94 -7.46
N TRP A 18 81.63 -55.74 -7.01
CA TRP A 18 80.69 -54.65 -6.71
C TRP A 18 79.95 -54.15 -7.94
N ILE A 19 80.64 -54.01 -9.09
CA ILE A 19 80.01 -53.61 -10.36
C ILE A 19 78.95 -54.63 -10.79
N ARG A 20 79.23 -55.93 -10.65
CA ARG A 20 78.26 -57.00 -10.97
C ARG A 20 77.02 -56.93 -10.07
N TRP A 21 77.18 -56.68 -8.77
CA TRP A 21 76.05 -56.49 -7.86
C TRP A 21 75.21 -55.25 -8.20
N LEU A 22 75.87 -54.14 -8.55
CA LEU A 22 75.18 -52.89 -8.91
C LEU A 22 74.35 -53.04 -10.20
N ALA A 23 74.89 -53.76 -11.18
CA ALA A 23 74.16 -54.11 -12.41
C ALA A 23 72.92 -54.98 -12.12
N LEU A 24 73.03 -55.95 -11.21
CA LEU A 24 71.91 -56.80 -10.80
C LEU A 24 70.80 -55.97 -10.13
N PHE A 25 71.15 -55.06 -9.21
CA PHE A 25 70.17 -54.18 -8.57
C PHE A 25 69.49 -53.24 -9.57
N ALA A 26 70.24 -52.68 -10.53
CA ALA A 26 69.68 -51.86 -11.60
C ALA A 26 68.69 -52.65 -12.49
N ALA A 27 68.99 -53.91 -12.79
CA ALA A 27 68.10 -54.80 -13.53
C ALA A 27 66.81 -55.11 -12.74
N ILE A 28 66.91 -55.41 -11.44
CA ILE A 28 65.74 -55.64 -10.58
C ILE A 28 64.89 -54.38 -10.47
N PHE A 29 65.51 -53.21 -10.32
CA PHE A 29 64.80 -51.93 -10.20
C PHE A 29 64.04 -51.56 -11.48
N THR A 30 64.66 -51.74 -12.65
CA THR A 30 64.00 -51.50 -13.95
C THR A 30 62.85 -52.48 -14.20
N PHE A 31 62.99 -53.74 -13.81
CA PHE A 31 61.91 -54.74 -13.92
C PHE A 31 60.74 -54.44 -12.98
N SER A 32 61.03 -53.96 -11.76
CA SER A 32 60.02 -53.52 -10.78
C SER A 32 59.23 -52.29 -11.26
N ALA A 33 59.91 -51.33 -11.91
CA ALA A 33 59.28 -50.17 -12.51
C ALA A 33 58.34 -50.56 -13.67
N ALA A 34 58.74 -51.52 -14.52
CA ALA A 34 57.91 -52.02 -15.61
C ALA A 34 56.65 -52.75 -15.11
N GLY A 35 56.79 -53.61 -14.10
CA GLY A 35 55.64 -54.30 -13.49
C GLY A 35 54.65 -53.34 -12.82
N SER A 36 55.17 -52.30 -12.16
CA SER A 36 54.35 -51.24 -11.56
C SER A 36 53.58 -50.44 -12.61
N GLY A 37 54.21 -50.13 -13.75
CA GLY A 37 53.58 -49.45 -14.88
C GLY A 37 52.45 -50.26 -15.53
N VAL A 38 52.65 -51.57 -15.73
CA VAL A 38 51.60 -52.46 -16.27
C VAL A 38 50.42 -52.59 -15.31
N ARG A 39 50.68 -52.72 -14.00
CA ARG A 39 49.62 -52.74 -12.98
C ARG A 39 48.83 -51.43 -12.97
N LEU A 40 49.51 -50.29 -13.06
CA LEU A 40 48.85 -48.98 -13.13
C LEU A 40 48.04 -48.81 -14.41
N TRP A 41 48.55 -49.30 -15.54
CA TRP A 41 47.83 -49.31 -16.81
C TRP A 41 46.58 -50.21 -16.76
N LEU A 42 46.67 -51.40 -16.17
CA LEU A 42 45.53 -52.30 -15.99
C LEU A 42 44.47 -51.66 -15.07
N LEU A 43 44.88 -51.08 -13.95
CA LEU A 43 44.00 -50.36 -13.03
C LEU A 43 43.34 -49.16 -13.70
N GLN A 44 44.11 -48.40 -14.49
CA GLN A 44 43.58 -47.27 -15.25
C GLN A 44 42.61 -47.74 -16.34
N ARG A 45 42.91 -48.86 -17.01
CA ARG A 45 42.05 -49.46 -18.04
C ARG A 45 40.74 -49.96 -17.45
N SER A 46 40.78 -50.60 -16.29
CA SER A 46 39.56 -51.06 -15.59
C SER A 46 38.78 -49.92 -14.93
N ALA A 47 39.44 -48.81 -14.57
CA ALA A 47 38.78 -47.64 -13.98
C ALA A 47 38.11 -46.71 -15.02
N ARG A 48 38.46 -46.82 -16.31
CA ARG A 48 37.82 -46.04 -17.39
C ARG A 48 36.30 -46.22 -17.46
N PRO A 49 35.73 -47.44 -17.55
CA PRO A 49 34.28 -47.62 -17.63
C PRO A 49 33.58 -47.04 -16.39
N LEU A 50 34.11 -47.29 -15.20
CA LEU A 50 33.57 -46.74 -13.95
C LEU A 50 33.54 -45.20 -13.93
N ARG A 51 34.53 -44.55 -14.55
CA ARG A 51 34.58 -43.09 -14.68
C ARG A 51 33.54 -42.58 -15.68
N GLU A 52 33.34 -43.26 -16.79
CA GLU A 52 32.31 -42.88 -17.77
C GLU A 52 30.91 -43.11 -17.20
N ASP A 53 30.66 -44.23 -16.52
CA ASP A 53 29.39 -44.49 -15.81
C ASP A 53 29.11 -43.42 -14.74
N ALA A 54 30.15 -43.03 -13.96
CA ALA A 54 30.03 -41.98 -12.96
C ALA A 54 29.76 -40.60 -13.59
N LYS A 55 30.35 -40.30 -14.76
CA LYS A 55 30.06 -39.07 -15.51
C LYS A 55 28.63 -39.07 -16.03
N HIS A 56 28.19 -40.15 -16.67
CA HIS A 56 26.83 -40.27 -17.16
C HIS A 56 25.81 -40.16 -16.03
N ALA A 57 26.02 -40.84 -14.90
CA ALA A 57 25.16 -40.70 -13.73
C ALA A 57 25.17 -39.27 -13.15
N ALA A 58 26.31 -38.56 -13.21
CA ALA A 58 26.40 -37.17 -12.80
C ALA A 58 25.66 -36.24 -13.78
N GLU A 59 25.77 -36.47 -15.09
CA GLU A 59 25.07 -35.72 -16.14
C GLU A 59 23.56 -35.91 -16.04
N GLU A 60 23.08 -37.13 -15.84
CA GLU A 60 21.65 -37.42 -15.62
C GLU A 60 21.12 -36.72 -14.37
N ARG A 61 21.88 -36.72 -13.27
CA ARG A 61 21.53 -36.00 -12.04
C ARG A 61 21.48 -34.49 -12.28
N ILE A 62 22.45 -33.94 -13.02
CA ILE A 62 22.47 -32.51 -13.35
C ILE A 62 21.27 -32.16 -14.24
N ALA A 63 20.92 -33.00 -15.22
CA ALA A 63 19.75 -32.81 -16.07
C ALA A 63 18.45 -32.82 -15.25
N ALA A 64 18.28 -33.82 -14.38
CA ALA A 64 17.12 -33.93 -13.49
C ALA A 64 17.02 -32.75 -12.49
N LEU A 65 18.15 -32.29 -11.97
CA LEU A 65 18.19 -31.10 -11.10
C LEU A 65 17.83 -29.83 -11.87
N ARG A 66 18.33 -29.65 -13.09
CA ARG A 66 17.97 -28.51 -13.95
C ARG A 66 16.47 -28.48 -14.26
N GLU A 67 15.87 -29.63 -14.55
CA GLU A 67 14.43 -29.73 -14.78
C GLU A 67 13.63 -29.37 -13.53
N ARG A 68 14.05 -29.86 -12.35
CA ARG A 68 13.41 -29.52 -11.07
C ARG A 68 13.55 -28.03 -10.74
N ILE A 69 14.71 -27.43 -11.01
CA ILE A 69 14.94 -26.00 -10.81
C ILE A 69 14.03 -25.20 -11.75
N ALA A 70 13.99 -25.52 -13.04
CA ALA A 70 13.13 -24.85 -14.00
C ALA A 70 11.63 -24.95 -13.61
N SER A 71 11.19 -26.13 -13.17
CA SER A 71 9.82 -26.33 -12.66
C SER A 71 9.54 -25.53 -11.37
N ALA A 72 10.51 -25.44 -10.47
CA ALA A 72 10.38 -24.66 -9.25
C ALA A 72 10.35 -23.15 -9.53
N GLU A 73 11.19 -22.67 -10.45
CA GLU A 73 11.21 -21.28 -10.90
C GLU A 73 9.91 -20.90 -11.60
N ALA A 74 9.37 -21.77 -12.46
CA ALA A 74 8.06 -21.55 -13.10
C ALA A 74 6.95 -21.42 -12.06
N ARG A 75 6.89 -22.31 -11.06
CA ARG A 75 5.91 -22.24 -9.96
C ARG A 75 6.09 -20.99 -9.10
N ALA A 76 7.33 -20.60 -8.83
CA ALA A 76 7.62 -19.38 -8.08
C ALA A 76 7.18 -18.12 -8.85
N ALA A 77 7.42 -18.08 -10.17
CA ALA A 77 6.96 -16.99 -11.02
C ALA A 77 5.43 -16.90 -11.06
N GLU A 78 4.74 -18.03 -11.18
CA GLU A 78 3.28 -18.09 -11.15
C GLU A 78 2.71 -17.64 -9.80
N ALA A 79 3.29 -18.12 -8.69
CA ALA A 79 2.89 -17.71 -7.34
C ALA A 79 3.11 -16.21 -7.12
N ASN A 80 4.24 -15.66 -7.57
CA ASN A 80 4.53 -14.23 -7.48
C ASN A 80 3.55 -13.40 -8.31
N ARG A 81 3.16 -13.88 -9.50
CA ARG A 81 2.15 -13.22 -10.33
C ARG A 81 0.78 -13.22 -9.64
N ALA A 82 0.34 -14.37 -9.13
CA ALA A 82 -0.92 -14.47 -8.40
C ALA A 82 -0.93 -13.58 -7.14
N ALA A 83 0.19 -13.51 -6.41
CA ALA A 83 0.34 -12.62 -5.27
C ALA A 83 0.28 -11.14 -5.66
N ALA A 84 0.90 -10.75 -6.77
CA ALA A 84 0.84 -9.39 -7.28
C ALA A 84 -0.59 -9.00 -7.70
N GLU A 85 -1.29 -9.88 -8.43
CA GLU A 85 -2.68 -9.67 -8.84
C GLU A 85 -3.62 -9.58 -7.61
N ALA A 86 -3.42 -10.43 -6.60
CA ALA A 86 -4.18 -10.37 -5.35
C ALA A 86 -3.92 -9.07 -4.57
N ASN A 87 -2.67 -8.60 -4.54
CA ASN A 87 -2.32 -7.35 -3.86
C ASN A 87 -2.92 -6.13 -4.57
N GLU A 88 -2.91 -6.11 -5.90
CA GLU A 88 -3.56 -5.05 -6.69
C GLU A 88 -5.06 -5.00 -6.39
N LYS A 89 -5.73 -6.16 -6.37
CA LYS A 89 -7.15 -6.24 -6.02
C LYS A 89 -7.43 -5.78 -4.59
N ALA A 90 -6.62 -6.19 -3.62
CA ALA A 90 -6.77 -5.78 -2.23
C ALA A 90 -6.63 -4.26 -2.06
N GLU A 91 -5.68 -3.64 -2.79
CA GLU A 91 -5.51 -2.18 -2.75
C GLU A 91 -6.69 -1.46 -3.42
N GLN A 92 -7.21 -1.97 -4.54
CA GLN A 92 -8.41 -1.43 -5.17
C GLN A 92 -9.62 -1.48 -4.23
N GLU A 93 -9.83 -2.60 -3.54
CA GLU A 93 -10.89 -2.76 -2.53
C GLU A 93 -10.69 -1.81 -1.35
N ARG A 94 -9.45 -1.67 -0.85
CA ARG A 94 -9.11 -0.73 0.22
C ARG A 94 -9.43 0.70 -0.18
N LEU A 95 -9.04 1.13 -1.39
CA LEU A 95 -9.35 2.45 -1.90
C LEU A 95 -10.85 2.68 -2.09
N ALA A 96 -11.59 1.67 -2.57
CA ALA A 96 -13.04 1.75 -2.68
C ALA A 96 -13.71 1.89 -1.30
N ARG A 97 -13.24 1.12 -0.31
CA ARG A 97 -13.72 1.21 1.08
C ARG A 97 -13.44 2.58 1.68
N VAL A 98 -12.22 3.10 1.55
CA VAL A 98 -11.87 4.44 2.06
C VAL A 98 -12.74 5.52 1.42
N LYS A 99 -13.02 5.43 0.11
CA LYS A 99 -13.94 6.36 -0.56
C LYS A 99 -15.37 6.25 -0.05
N LEU A 100 -15.85 5.06 0.29
CA LEU A 100 -17.17 4.85 0.89
C LEU A 100 -17.22 5.39 2.32
N GLU A 101 -16.20 5.10 3.13
CA GLU A 101 -16.07 5.62 4.50
C GLU A 101 -16.04 7.15 4.51
N ALA A 102 -15.31 7.78 3.59
CA ALA A 102 -15.30 9.24 3.44
C ALA A 102 -16.69 9.82 3.08
N ARG A 103 -17.51 9.09 2.32
CA ARG A 103 -18.89 9.49 1.98
C ARG A 103 -19.90 9.24 3.11
N LEU A 104 -19.61 8.31 4.00
CA LEU A 104 -20.43 7.98 5.16
C LEU A 104 -20.01 8.74 6.42
N ALA A 105 -18.86 9.42 6.39
CA ALA A 105 -18.37 10.20 7.51
C ALA A 105 -19.36 11.33 7.86
N PRO A 106 -19.64 11.56 9.15
CA PRO A 106 -20.46 12.69 9.60
C PRO A 106 -19.96 14.03 9.05
N ARG A 107 -20.83 14.74 8.34
CA ARG A 107 -20.59 16.07 7.76
C ARG A 107 -20.32 17.13 8.82
N ALA A 108 -20.82 16.93 10.03
CA ALA A 108 -20.48 17.76 11.19
C ALA A 108 -18.96 17.78 11.47
N MET A 109 -18.27 16.65 11.32
CA MET A 109 -16.81 16.61 11.51
C MET A 109 -16.06 17.33 10.40
N SER A 110 -16.55 17.23 9.15
CA SER A 110 -15.91 17.93 8.03
C SER A 110 -16.06 19.45 8.14
N LEU A 111 -17.23 19.92 8.59
CA LEU A 111 -17.45 21.34 8.88
C LEU A 111 -16.51 21.83 9.99
N ALA A 112 -16.29 21.05 11.06
CA ALA A 112 -15.38 21.43 12.14
C ALA A 112 -13.93 21.61 11.64
N GLN A 113 -13.49 20.81 10.67
CA GLN A 113 -12.17 20.94 10.06
C GLN A 113 -12.03 22.21 9.20
N HIS A 114 -13.13 22.70 8.61
CA HIS A 114 -13.14 23.83 7.70
C HIS A 114 -13.74 25.11 8.30
N GLU A 115 -14.02 25.12 9.61
CA GLU A 115 -14.67 26.24 10.32
C GLU A 115 -13.94 27.56 10.08
N VAL A 116 -12.61 27.58 10.15
CA VAL A 116 -11.80 28.81 9.99
C VAL A 116 -11.94 29.40 8.60
N ALA A 117 -11.92 28.55 7.56
CA ALA A 117 -12.05 28.99 6.18
C ALA A 117 -13.47 29.48 5.89
N LEU A 118 -14.48 28.76 6.41
CA LEU A 118 -15.88 29.15 6.29
C LEU A 118 -16.15 30.48 7.01
N HIS A 119 -15.66 30.63 8.24
CA HIS A 119 -15.75 31.86 9.02
C HIS A 119 -15.18 33.05 8.25
N ALA A 120 -13.96 32.91 7.71
CA ALA A 120 -13.31 33.98 6.95
C ALA A 120 -14.09 34.38 5.69
N ALA A 121 -14.71 33.42 4.99
CA ALA A 121 -15.53 33.70 3.82
C ALA A 121 -16.85 34.43 4.15
N LEU A 122 -17.35 34.26 5.38
CA LEU A 122 -18.62 34.82 5.84
C LEU A 122 -18.50 36.17 6.55
N LEU A 123 -17.29 36.55 7.00
CA LEU A 123 -17.01 37.86 7.61
C LEU A 123 -17.51 39.08 6.81
N PRO A 124 -17.39 39.13 5.47
CA PRO A 124 -17.88 40.28 4.69
C PRO A 124 -19.40 40.49 4.77
N PHE A 125 -20.14 39.49 5.25
CA PHE A 125 -21.59 39.50 5.33
C PHE A 125 -22.10 39.65 6.78
N ALA A 126 -21.26 40.14 7.71
CA ALA A 126 -21.66 40.43 9.08
C ALA A 126 -22.94 41.28 9.16
N GLY A 127 -23.78 41.02 10.15
CA GLY A 127 -25.10 41.64 10.32
C GLY A 127 -26.24 40.96 9.54
N THR A 128 -25.91 39.98 8.69
CA THR A 128 -26.91 39.18 7.96
C THR A 128 -27.73 38.34 8.94
N GLN A 129 -29.05 38.44 8.85
CA GLN A 129 -29.95 37.65 9.69
C GLN A 129 -30.12 36.25 9.13
N PHE A 130 -30.18 35.23 10.00
CA PHE A 130 -30.37 33.86 9.56
C PHE A 130 -31.24 33.04 10.52
N TRP A 131 -31.90 32.04 9.94
CA TRP A 131 -32.67 31.02 10.65
C TRP A 131 -32.26 29.63 10.17
N VAL A 132 -31.93 28.73 11.11
CA VAL A 132 -31.57 27.33 10.80
C VAL A 132 -32.74 26.42 11.15
N ILE A 133 -33.15 25.61 10.19
CA ILE A 133 -34.23 24.64 10.29
C ILE A 133 -33.62 23.24 10.21
N THR A 134 -34.10 22.35 11.09
CA THR A 134 -33.81 20.92 11.04
C THR A 134 -35.13 20.16 10.97
N GLN A 135 -35.25 19.22 10.04
CA GLN A 135 -36.29 18.18 10.02
C GLN A 135 -36.29 17.42 11.36
N THR A 136 -37.39 17.55 12.09
CA THR A 136 -37.74 16.66 13.22
C THR A 136 -39.03 15.96 12.85
N ALA A 137 -38.94 15.08 11.86
CA ALA A 137 -40.02 14.13 11.59
C ALA A 137 -39.81 12.95 12.54
N GLU A 138 -40.68 12.89 13.55
CA GLU A 138 -40.98 11.72 14.39
C GLU A 138 -40.04 11.41 15.58
N ASP A 139 -38.73 11.65 15.53
CA ASP A 139 -37.86 11.47 16.70
C ASP A 139 -37.17 12.78 17.10
N ARG A 140 -37.60 13.33 18.24
CA ARG A 140 -36.97 14.48 18.93
C ARG A 140 -35.64 14.11 19.59
N ASP A 141 -34.94 13.09 19.11
CA ASP A 141 -33.75 12.59 19.78
C ASP A 141 -32.62 13.61 19.66
N PRO A 142 -32.22 14.26 20.77
CA PRO A 142 -31.10 15.18 20.75
C PRO A 142 -29.82 14.39 20.41
N GLY A 143 -29.11 14.83 19.37
CA GLY A 143 -27.81 14.26 19.01
C GLY A 143 -27.69 13.65 17.61
N THR A 144 -28.72 13.76 16.75
CA THR A 144 -28.60 13.39 15.33
C THR A 144 -27.50 14.21 14.62
N GLU A 145 -26.92 13.68 13.54
CA GLU A 145 -25.88 14.38 12.73
C GLU A 145 -26.36 15.78 12.36
N GLN A 146 -27.63 15.87 11.97
CA GLN A 146 -28.31 17.09 11.58
C GLN A 146 -28.35 18.14 12.70
N MET A 147 -28.67 17.76 13.93
CA MET A 147 -28.69 18.68 15.07
C MET A 147 -27.28 19.15 15.44
N GLN A 148 -26.30 18.23 15.44
CA GLN A 148 -24.90 18.58 15.72
C GLN A 148 -24.34 19.52 14.66
N PHE A 149 -24.63 19.23 13.38
CA PHE A 149 -24.24 20.07 12.26
C PHE A 149 -24.89 21.46 12.34
N ALA A 150 -26.21 21.52 12.60
CA ALA A 150 -26.94 22.78 12.72
C ALA A 150 -26.43 23.64 13.88
N ALA A 151 -26.07 23.02 15.01
CA ALA A 151 -25.46 23.70 16.14
C ALA A 151 -24.09 24.28 15.77
N LEU A 152 -23.20 23.46 15.20
CA LEU A 152 -21.88 23.88 14.74
C LEU A 152 -21.98 25.02 13.72
N LEU A 153 -22.82 24.87 12.69
CA LEU A 153 -23.03 25.89 11.67
C LEU A 153 -23.55 27.20 12.28
N SER A 154 -24.50 27.12 13.22
CA SER A 154 -25.00 28.31 13.93
C SER A 154 -23.88 29.03 14.67
N GLU A 155 -22.97 28.31 15.31
CA GLU A 155 -21.82 28.91 15.99
C GLU A 155 -20.88 29.63 15.01
N VAL A 156 -20.56 29.00 13.87
CA VAL A 156 -19.71 29.61 12.85
C VAL A 156 -20.32 30.91 12.32
N LEU A 157 -21.62 30.91 12.03
CA LEU A 157 -22.34 32.08 11.53
C LEU A 157 -22.35 33.21 12.56
N VAL A 158 -22.67 32.90 13.82
CA VAL A 158 -22.65 33.90 14.91
C VAL A 158 -21.25 34.46 15.12
N ARG A 159 -20.20 33.63 15.08
CA ARG A 159 -18.80 34.09 15.15
C ARG A 159 -18.40 34.96 13.94
N ALA A 160 -19.01 34.75 12.79
CA ALA A 160 -18.85 35.60 11.60
C ALA A 160 -19.64 36.92 11.70
N GLY A 161 -20.31 37.18 12.82
CA GLY A 161 -21.07 38.41 13.06
C GLY A 161 -22.48 38.38 12.48
N TRP A 162 -22.98 37.22 12.08
CA TRP A 162 -24.36 37.08 11.61
C TRP A 162 -25.33 37.05 12.80
N ILE A 163 -26.54 37.54 12.57
CA ILE A 163 -27.55 37.70 13.62
C ILE A 163 -28.49 36.50 13.54
N LYS A 164 -28.42 35.62 14.53
CA LYS A 164 -29.39 34.52 14.64
C LYS A 164 -30.75 35.09 14.99
N GLU A 165 -31.72 34.96 14.08
CA GLU A 165 -33.06 35.48 14.31
C GLU A 165 -33.71 34.69 15.46
N ARG A 166 -34.07 35.38 16.54
CA ARG A 166 -34.86 34.83 17.63
C ARG A 166 -36.31 35.10 17.29
N TYR A 167 -36.96 34.18 16.56
CA TYR A 167 -38.41 34.28 16.32
C TYR A 167 -39.10 34.52 17.67
N SER A 168 -39.73 35.68 17.83
CA SER A 168 -40.41 36.06 19.06
C SER A 168 -41.53 35.06 19.33
N GLU A 169 -41.75 34.74 20.61
CA GLU A 169 -42.69 33.75 21.13
C GLU A 169 -44.17 33.94 20.72
N TRP A 170 -44.49 34.93 19.86
CA TRP A 170 -45.85 35.38 19.55
C TRP A 170 -46.42 34.94 18.21
N THR A 171 -45.63 34.34 17.32
CA THR A 171 -46.16 33.66 16.13
C THR A 171 -46.08 32.16 16.34
N VAL A 172 -47.19 31.61 16.85
CA VAL A 172 -47.44 30.19 16.88
C VAL A 172 -47.28 29.64 15.46
N SER A 173 -46.15 29.01 15.20
CA SER A 173 -46.10 27.89 14.28
C SER A 173 -45.77 26.65 15.11
N LYS A 174 -46.72 26.28 16.00
CA LYS A 174 -46.75 24.94 16.62
C LYS A 174 -47.04 23.83 15.60
N THR A 175 -47.24 24.21 14.35
CA THR A 175 -47.30 23.33 13.19
C THR A 175 -46.25 23.81 12.24
N ALA A 176 -45.26 22.96 11.97
CA ALA A 176 -44.48 23.00 10.77
C ALA A 176 -45.40 23.46 9.59
N LEU A 177 -45.17 24.66 9.01
CA LEU A 177 -45.83 25.14 7.79
C LEU A 177 -46.07 23.96 6.82
N PRO A 178 -47.25 23.79 6.21
CA PRO A 178 -47.65 22.57 5.48
C PRO A 178 -46.86 22.28 4.17
N LEU A 179 -45.65 22.82 4.04
CA LEU A 179 -44.70 22.62 2.94
C LEU A 179 -43.44 21.85 3.35
N PHE A 180 -43.44 21.09 4.45
CA PHE A 180 -42.35 20.14 4.76
C PHE A 180 -42.33 18.99 3.75
N ARG A 181 -41.88 19.31 2.54
CA ARG A 181 -41.32 18.32 1.63
C ARG A 181 -40.11 17.73 2.33
N ARG A 182 -39.92 16.42 2.16
CA ARG A 182 -38.65 15.75 2.37
C ARG A 182 -37.56 16.55 1.63
N VAL A 183 -36.80 17.36 2.35
CA VAL A 183 -35.73 18.17 1.76
C VAL A 183 -34.53 17.25 1.62
N SER A 184 -34.64 16.47 0.54
CA SER A 184 -33.65 15.70 -0.20
C SER A 184 -32.60 14.90 0.59
N GLY A 185 -32.16 13.76 0.03
CA GLY A 185 -30.93 13.12 0.50
C GLY A 185 -29.66 13.91 0.16
N ARG A 186 -29.72 15.24 -0.06
CA ARG A 186 -28.69 16.05 -0.73
C ARG A 186 -28.06 17.16 0.12
N GLY A 187 -28.24 17.21 1.44
CA GLY A 187 -27.41 18.07 2.31
C GLY A 187 -28.09 19.33 2.84
N VAL A 188 -27.59 20.53 2.50
CA VAL A 188 -28.05 21.82 3.07
C VAL A 188 -28.64 22.72 1.98
N GLU A 189 -29.85 23.25 2.19
CA GLU A 189 -30.49 24.21 1.29
C GLU A 189 -30.49 25.61 1.89
N VAL A 190 -30.05 26.60 1.11
CA VAL A 190 -29.98 28.00 1.55
C VAL A 190 -30.98 28.83 0.78
N GLY A 191 -32.00 29.29 1.49
CA GLY A 191 -33.00 30.25 1.06
C GLY A 191 -32.60 31.70 1.31
N TYR A 192 -32.98 32.58 0.39
CA TYR A 192 -32.71 34.02 0.47
C TYR A 192 -33.95 34.83 0.11
N GLN A 193 -33.97 36.12 0.46
CA GLN A 193 -35.09 37.00 0.15
C GLN A 193 -35.09 37.39 -1.34
N ASN A 194 -36.24 37.21 -1.99
CA ASN A 194 -36.37 37.57 -3.41
C ASN A 194 -36.14 39.08 -3.62
N GLY A 195 -35.26 39.43 -4.56
CA GLY A 195 -34.95 40.83 -4.90
C GLY A 195 -33.86 41.49 -4.05
N ASP A 196 -33.35 40.85 -3.00
CA ASP A 196 -32.22 41.38 -2.23
C ASP A 196 -30.89 40.75 -2.66
N VAL A 197 -30.07 41.57 -3.33
CA VAL A 197 -28.74 41.17 -3.84
C VAL A 197 -27.77 40.89 -2.69
N GLY A 198 -27.96 41.51 -1.52
CA GLY A 198 -27.14 41.29 -0.33
C GLY A 198 -27.28 39.87 0.21
N THR A 199 -28.52 39.46 0.52
CA THR A 199 -28.81 38.10 0.99
C THR A 199 -28.51 37.04 -0.08
N LEU A 200 -28.70 37.33 -1.37
CA LEU A 200 -28.29 36.40 -2.45
C LEU A 200 -26.77 36.15 -2.44
N ARG A 201 -25.96 37.21 -2.30
CA ARG A 201 -24.49 37.05 -2.23
C ARG A 201 -24.06 36.31 -0.97
N ALA A 202 -24.69 36.61 0.17
CA ALA A 202 -24.45 35.90 1.41
C ALA A 202 -24.82 34.40 1.30
N ALA A 203 -25.94 34.08 0.65
CA ALA A 203 -26.38 32.71 0.39
C ALA A 203 -25.38 31.95 -0.48
N ALA A 204 -24.91 32.58 -1.56
CA ALA A 204 -23.93 32.00 -2.46
C ALA A 204 -22.57 31.78 -1.77
N ALA A 205 -22.13 32.72 -0.93
CA ALA A 205 -20.91 32.58 -0.15
C ALA A 205 -21.00 31.42 0.85
N LEU A 206 -22.14 31.29 1.55
CA LEU A 206 -22.41 30.19 2.45
C LEU A 206 -22.44 28.83 1.71
N ALA A 207 -23.18 28.72 0.61
CA ALA A 207 -23.23 27.50 -0.18
C ALA A 207 -21.86 27.11 -0.76
N SER A 208 -21.08 28.09 -1.21
CA SER A 208 -19.71 27.85 -1.68
C SER A 208 -18.80 27.34 -0.55
N GLY A 209 -18.86 27.98 0.63
CA GLY A 209 -18.07 27.58 1.79
C GLY A 209 -18.45 26.20 2.34
N LEU A 210 -19.74 25.87 2.35
CA LEU A 210 -20.22 24.53 2.72
C LEU A 210 -19.77 23.46 1.71
N SER A 211 -19.85 23.77 0.41
CA SER A 211 -19.35 22.87 -0.64
C SER A 211 -17.85 22.62 -0.51
N ALA A 212 -17.06 23.64 -0.15
CA ALA A 212 -15.64 23.50 0.13
C ALA A 212 -15.37 22.62 1.38
N ALA A 213 -16.27 22.63 2.35
CA ALA A 213 -16.26 21.73 3.50
C ALA A 213 -16.84 20.34 3.19
N ASN A 214 -16.98 19.97 1.91
CA ASN A 214 -17.54 18.71 1.44
C ASN A 214 -18.97 18.44 1.97
N VAL A 215 -19.71 19.52 2.22
CA VAL A 215 -21.13 19.49 2.54
C VAL A 215 -21.89 19.86 1.28
N ASP A 216 -22.59 18.90 0.70
CA ASP A 216 -23.49 19.16 -0.42
C ASP A 216 -24.46 20.28 -0.01
N SER A 217 -24.41 21.40 -0.73
CA SER A 217 -25.27 22.54 -0.45
C SER A 217 -25.71 23.22 -1.73
N VAL A 218 -26.94 23.74 -1.73
CA VAL A 218 -27.49 24.44 -2.88
C VAL A 218 -28.16 25.72 -2.41
N ALA A 219 -27.84 26.84 -3.06
CA ALA A 219 -28.60 28.08 -2.94
C ALA A 219 -29.80 27.99 -3.89
N THR A 220 -30.93 27.49 -3.42
CA THR A 220 -31.97 26.95 -4.30
C THR A 220 -33.21 27.81 -4.41
N THR A 221 -33.54 28.63 -3.40
CA THR A 221 -34.94 29.08 -3.28
C THR A 221 -35.05 30.55 -2.88
N PRO A 222 -35.50 31.45 -3.78
CA PRO A 222 -35.97 32.76 -3.37
C PRO A 222 -37.29 32.60 -2.61
N PHE A 223 -37.38 33.19 -1.42
CA PHE A 223 -38.61 33.25 -0.65
C PHE A 223 -39.21 34.65 -0.73
N THR A 224 -40.53 34.73 -0.82
CA THR A 224 -41.29 35.99 -0.81
C THR A 224 -41.66 36.45 0.60
N ASP A 225 -41.72 35.53 1.56
CA ASP A 225 -42.37 35.73 2.87
C ASP A 225 -41.42 35.60 4.07
N ILE A 226 -40.10 35.57 3.85
CA ILE A 226 -39.14 35.63 4.96
C ILE A 226 -39.08 37.07 5.46
N LEU A 227 -39.28 37.25 6.77
CA LEU A 227 -38.96 38.50 7.48
C LEU A 227 -37.44 38.71 7.41
N ALA A 228 -36.98 39.38 6.35
CA ALA A 228 -35.63 39.94 6.16
C ALA A 228 -34.44 39.10 6.68
N GLY A 229 -34.17 37.92 6.08
CA GLY A 229 -32.99 37.11 6.41
C GLY A 229 -32.77 35.92 5.46
N LEU A 230 -31.81 35.07 5.80
CA LEU A 230 -31.60 33.77 5.16
C LEU A 230 -32.26 32.62 5.95
N VAL A 231 -32.82 31.67 5.23
CA VAL A 231 -33.32 30.41 5.79
C VAL A 231 -32.38 29.29 5.37
N ILE A 232 -31.88 28.53 6.34
CA ILE A 232 -30.95 27.43 6.12
C ILE A 232 -31.66 26.15 6.55
N ASP A 233 -32.04 25.32 5.60
CA ASP A 233 -32.60 24.00 5.87
C ASP A 233 -31.49 22.94 5.82
N VAL A 234 -31.33 22.20 6.91
CA VAL A 234 -30.31 21.16 7.04
C VAL A 234 -30.99 19.81 6.93
N GLY A 235 -30.75 19.05 5.86
CA GLY A 235 -31.28 17.70 5.61
C GLY A 235 -30.18 16.64 5.62
N LEU A 236 -29.67 16.31 6.82
CA LEU A 236 -28.61 15.30 7.01
C LEU A 236 -29.17 13.98 7.57
N ARG A 237 -28.34 12.94 7.68
CA ARG A 237 -28.77 11.59 8.06
C ARG A 237 -28.82 11.38 9.57
#